data_AF-A0A5R9E274-F1
#
_entry.id   AF-A0A5R9E274-F1
#
_cell.length_a   1.000
_cell.length_b   1.000
_cell.length_c   1.000
_cell.angle_alpha   90.00
_cell.angle_beta   90.00
_cell.angle_gamma   90.00
#
_symmetry.space_group_name_H-M   'P 1'
#
loop_
_entity.id
_entity.type
_entity.pdbx_description
1 polymer ?
#
loop_
_entity_poly.entity_id
_entity_poly.type
_entity_poly.pdbx_seq_one_letter_code
_entity_poly.pdbx_strand_id
1 'polypeptide(L)'
;MTTTTPPPAGTALRLGPGVTLTQLPFGGVVLANGRTLAVTEIGPPVAVVVDRILGVGMPPEEAGPWAVRFAAHLLEAGWLVIDRS
;
A
#
# COMPACT_ATOMS: atom_id res chain seq x y z
N MET A 1 -14.45 -6.74 14.42
CA MET A 1 -14.15 -6.43 13.01
C MET A 1 -14.67 -5.03 12.74
N THR A 2 -13.83 -4.01 12.88
CA THR A 2 -14.19 -2.64 12.47
C THR A 2 -13.95 -2.54 10.98
N THR A 3 -15.01 -2.59 10.17
CA THR A 3 -14.92 -2.25 8.74
C THR A 3 -14.62 -0.77 8.63
N THR A 4 -13.35 -0.42 8.50
CA THR A 4 -12.95 0.92 8.09
C THR A 4 -13.36 1.07 6.64
N THR A 5 -14.31 1.96 6.37
CA THR A 5 -14.63 2.36 5.01
C THR A 5 -13.33 2.84 4.34
N PRO A 6 -12.96 2.28 3.17
CA PRO A 6 -11.76 2.71 2.48
C PRO A 6 -11.82 4.22 2.16
N PRO A 7 -10.67 4.91 2.10
CA PRO A 7 -10.64 6.30 1.69
C PRO A 7 -11.28 6.50 0.31
N PRO A 8 -11.74 7.73 -0.01
CA PRO A 8 -12.18 8.06 -1.36
C PRO A 8 -11.09 7.75 -2.41
N ALA A 9 -11.52 7.37 -3.61
CA ALA A 9 -10.61 7.19 -4.73
C ALA A 9 -9.75 8.44 -4.98
N GLY A 10 -8.48 8.24 -5.35
CA GLY A 10 -7.52 9.32 -5.55
C GLY A 10 -7.00 9.98 -4.26
N THR A 11 -7.42 9.52 -3.08
CA THR A 11 -6.82 9.98 -1.82
C THR A 11 -5.33 9.68 -1.85
N ALA A 12 -4.49 10.70 -1.72
CA ALA A 12 -3.04 10.55 -1.74
C ALA A 12 -2.57 9.67 -0.58
N LEU A 13 -1.71 8.71 -0.88
CA LEU A 13 -1.17 7.76 0.08
C LEU A 13 0.36 7.80 0.04
N ARG A 14 0.98 7.60 1.20
CA ARG A 14 2.43 7.51 1.35
C ARG A 14 2.81 6.36 2.27
N LEU A 15 4.09 5.97 2.25
CA LEU A 15 4.61 4.95 3.16
C LEU A 15 4.40 5.34 4.63
N GLY A 16 4.10 4.35 5.46
CA GLY A 16 3.97 4.52 6.90
C GLY A 16 5.26 5.01 7.54
N PRO A 17 5.19 5.71 8.70
CA PRO A 17 6.38 6.18 9.39
C PRO A 17 7.34 5.04 9.75
N GLY A 18 8.57 5.10 9.24
CA GLY A 18 9.59 4.07 9.44
C GLY A 18 9.43 2.85 8.53
N VAL A 19 8.50 2.89 7.56
CA VAL A 19 8.39 1.89 6.50
C VAL A 19 9.31 2.28 5.35
N THR A 20 10.12 1.34 4.89
CA THR A 20 10.91 1.46 3.67
C THR A 20 10.37 0.51 2.60
N LEU A 21 10.51 0.91 1.33
CA LEU A 21 10.20 0.09 0.17
C LEU A 21 11.50 -0.16 -0.59
N THR A 22 11.79 -1.41 -0.91
CA THR A 22 12.97 -1.79 -1.70
C THR A 22 12.53 -2.65 -2.89
N GLN A 23 12.94 -2.24 -4.09
CA GLN A 23 12.71 -2.99 -5.32
C GLN A 23 13.64 -4.20 -5.39
N LEU A 24 13.09 -5.35 -5.79
CA LEU A 24 13.84 -6.59 -5.97
C LEU A 24 14.27 -6.76 -7.45
N PRO A 25 15.39 -7.46 -7.72
CA PRO A 25 15.93 -7.61 -9.08
C PRO A 25 14.97 -8.24 -10.10
N PHE A 26 13.98 -9.02 -9.65
CA PHE A 26 13.03 -9.73 -10.50
C PHE A 26 11.62 -9.11 -10.52
N GLY A 27 11.50 -7.84 -10.12
CA GLY A 27 10.27 -7.04 -10.27
C GLY A 27 9.31 -7.06 -9.09
N GLY A 28 9.66 -7.70 -7.97
CA GLY A 28 8.92 -7.63 -6.70
C GLY A 28 9.38 -6.45 -5.83
N VAL A 29 8.73 -6.28 -4.67
CA VAL A 29 9.15 -5.30 -3.64
C VAL A 29 9.15 -5.92 -2.26
N VAL A 30 10.02 -5.42 -1.40
CA VAL A 30 9.99 -5.66 0.04
C VAL A 30 9.57 -4.39 0.75
N LEU A 31 8.58 -4.51 1.63
CA LEU A 31 8.26 -3.50 2.63
C LEU A 31 8.85 -3.93 3.96
N ALA A 32 9.62 -3.05 4.59
CA ALA A 32 10.20 -3.28 5.91
C ALA A 32 9.82 -2.15 6.85
N ASN A 33 9.27 -2.48 8.03
CA ASN A 33 8.95 -1.51 9.05
C ASN A 33 10.02 -1.53 10.15
N GLY A 34 10.85 -0.50 10.20
CA GLY A 34 11.94 -0.40 11.18
C GLY A 34 11.48 -0.25 12.63
N ARG A 35 10.20 0.04 12.90
CA ARG A 35 9.65 0.18 14.26
C ARG A 35 9.11 -1.14 14.80
N THR A 36 8.47 -1.93 13.95
CA THR A 36 7.85 -3.22 14.33
C THR A 36 8.71 -4.42 13.95
N LEU A 37 9.77 -4.22 13.17
CA LEU A 37 10.58 -5.26 12.54
C LEU A 37 9.78 -6.20 11.63
N ALA A 38 8.57 -5.80 11.25
CA ALA A 38 7.78 -6.54 10.28
C ALA A 38 8.39 -6.37 8.89
N VAL A 39 8.40 -7.46 8.12
CA VAL A 39 8.83 -7.49 6.73
C VAL A 39 7.78 -8.24 5.93
N THR A 40 7.43 -7.72 4.76
CA THR A 40 6.60 -8.43 3.79
C THR A 40 7.19 -8.31 2.41
N GLU A 41 7.21 -9.44 1.69
CA GLU A 41 7.58 -9.50 0.29
C GLU A 41 6.32 -9.51 -0.57
N ILE A 42 6.36 -8.76 -1.66
CA ILE A 42 5.27 -8.58 -2.60
C ILE A 42 5.81 -8.96 -3.98
N GLY A 43 5.22 -9.99 -4.57
CA GLY A 43 5.62 -10.48 -5.88
C GLY A 43 5.31 -9.51 -7.04
N PRO A 44 5.89 -9.72 -8.23
CA PRO A 44 5.90 -8.73 -9.30
C PRO A 44 4.55 -8.19 -9.77
N PRO A 45 3.49 -9.02 -9.97
CA PRO A 45 2.20 -8.50 -10.40
C PRO A 45 1.57 -7.54 -9.40
N VAL A 46 1.82 -7.76 -8.10
CA VAL A 46 1.26 -6.95 -7.01
C VAL A 46 2.17 -5.75 -6.71
N ALA A 47 3.47 -5.84 -6.95
CA ALA A 47 4.41 -4.74 -6.79
C ALA A 47 4.05 -3.53 -7.67
N VAL A 48 3.61 -3.77 -8.92
CA VAL A 48 3.11 -2.72 -9.83
C VAL A 48 1.90 -1.99 -9.24
N VAL A 49 1.05 -2.72 -8.49
CA VAL A 49 -0.13 -2.14 -7.83
C VAL A 49 0.29 -1.25 -6.67
N VAL A 50 1.31 -1.66 -5.89
CA VAL A 50 1.88 -0.83 -4.82
C VAL A 50 2.46 0.46 -5.39
N ASP A 51 3.22 0.38 -6.47
CA ASP A 51 3.81 1.56 -7.14
C ASP A 51 2.71 2.52 -7.63
N ARG A 52 1.67 1.98 -8.29
CA ARG A 52 0.51 2.78 -8.71
C ARG A 52 -0.21 3.43 -7.52
N ILE A 53 -0.39 2.72 -6.41
CA ILE A 53 -1.02 3.26 -5.20
C ILE A 53 -0.20 4.42 -4.63
N LEU A 54 1.13 4.31 -4.61
CA LEU A 54 2.01 5.37 -4.13
C LEU A 54 2.09 6.57 -5.09
N GLY A 55 1.97 6.34 -6.40
CA GLY A 55 2.02 7.41 -7.40
C GLY A 55 0.69 8.14 -7.63
N VAL A 56 -0.44 7.44 -7.50
CA VAL A 56 -1.78 7.95 -7.86
C VAL A 56 -2.72 8.04 -6.66
N GLY A 57 -2.43 7.33 -5.57
CA GLY A 57 -3.27 7.26 -4.39
C GLY A 57 -4.26 6.08 -4.40
N MET A 58 -5.31 6.21 -3.60
CA MET A 58 -6.31 5.16 -3.40
C MET A 58 -6.97 4.75 -4.75
N PRO A 59 -7.02 3.45 -5.10
CA PRO A 59 -7.65 3.01 -6.34
C PRO A 59 -9.16 3.33 -6.39
N PRO A 60 -9.73 3.68 -7.57
CA PRO A 60 -11.18 3.71 -7.75
C PRO A 60 -11.76 2.30 -7.74
N GLU A 61 -13.07 2.17 -7.47
CA GLU A 61 -13.76 0.87 -7.49
C GLU A 61 -13.65 0.15 -8.85
N GLU A 62 -13.59 0.93 -9.94
CA GLU A 62 -13.40 0.48 -11.32
C GLU A 62 -12.08 -0.26 -11.55
N ALA A 63 -11.04 0.03 -10.74
CA ALA A 63 -9.77 -0.68 -10.80
C ALA A 63 -9.86 -2.13 -10.26
N GLY A 64 -11.02 -2.50 -9.72
CA GLY A 64 -11.34 -3.84 -9.25
C GLY A 64 -11.41 -3.92 -7.72
N PRO A 65 -12.36 -4.71 -7.16
CA PRO A 65 -12.53 -4.82 -5.71
C PRO A 65 -11.28 -5.31 -4.97
N TRP A 66 -10.43 -6.09 -5.63
CA TRP A 66 -9.19 -6.60 -5.04
C TRP A 66 -8.18 -5.48 -4.77
N ALA A 67 -7.99 -4.53 -5.70
CA ALA A 67 -7.01 -3.45 -5.52
C ALA A 67 -7.42 -2.49 -4.39
N VAL A 68 -8.72 -2.19 -4.28
CA VAL A 68 -9.28 -1.39 -3.19
C VAL A 68 -9.07 -2.08 -1.84
N ARG A 69 -9.37 -3.38 -1.74
CA ARG A 69 -9.16 -4.15 -0.50
C ARG A 69 -7.69 -4.28 -0.14
N PHE A 70 -6.83 -4.44 -1.14
CA PHE A 70 -5.38 -4.51 -0.94
C PHE A 70 -4.84 -3.20 -0.38
N ALA A 71 -5.22 -2.06 -0.94
CA ALA A 71 -4.84 -0.74 -0.42
C ALA A 71 -5.39 -0.50 1.00
N ALA A 72 -6.65 -0.87 1.25
CA ALA A 72 -7.24 -0.80 2.59
C ALA A 72 -6.47 -1.67 3.60
N HIS A 73 -6.07 -2.88 3.22
CA HIS A 73 -5.29 -3.77 4.08
C HIS A 73 -3.91 -3.17 4.42
N LEU A 74 -3.23 -2.55 3.45
CA LEU A 74 -1.95 -1.87 3.69
C LEU A 74 -2.10 -0.67 4.64
N LEU A 75 -3.21 0.06 4.57
CA LEU A 75 -3.54 1.13 5.51
C LEU A 75 -3.82 0.59 6.92
N GLU A 76 -4.64 -0.46 7.04
CA GLU A 76 -4.98 -1.09 8.32
C GLU A 76 -3.74 -1.67 9.01
N ALA A 77 -2.83 -2.26 8.25
CA ALA A 77 -1.58 -2.81 8.75
C ALA A 77 -0.50 -1.74 9.01
N GLY A 78 -0.77 -0.46 8.70
CA GLY A 78 0.17 0.65 8.92
C GLY A 78 1.35 0.67 7.96
N TRP A 79 1.30 -0.08 6.86
CA TRP A 79 2.28 -0.02 5.78
C TRP A 79 2.17 1.27 4.97
N LEU A 80 0.94 1.76 4.81
CA LEU A 80 0.61 3.03 4.20
C LEU A 80 -0.11 3.94 5.20
N VAL A 81 -0.05 5.23 4.94
CA VAL A 81 -0.86 6.25 5.63
C VAL A 81 -1.44 7.22 4.61
N ILE A 82 -2.54 7.88 4.98
CA ILE A 82 -3.10 8.98 4.19
C ILE A 82 -2.10 10.13 4.21
N ASP A 83 -1.76 10.61 3.02
CA ASP A 83 -0.95 11.80 2.85
C ASP A 83 -1.82 13.04 3.11
N ARG A 84 -1.45 13.82 4.13
CA ARG A 84 -2.14 15.06 4.53
C ARG A 84 -1.29 16.30 4.34
N SER A 85 -0.26 16.18 3.50
CA SER A 85 0.65 17.27 3.14
C SER A 85 -0.06 18.33 2.32
#